data_AF-C9Y520-F1
#
_entry.id   AF-C9Y520-F1
#
_cell.length_a   1.000
_cell.length_b   1.000
_cell.length_c   1.000
_cell.angle_alpha   90.00
_cell.angle_beta   90.00
_cell.angle_gamma   90.00
#
_symmetry.space_group_name_H-M   'P 1'
#
loop_
_entity.id
_entity.type
_entity.pdbx_description
1 polymer ?
#
loop_
_entity_poly.entity_id
_entity_poly.type
_entity_poly.pdbx_seq_one_letter_code
_entity_poly.pdbx_strand_id
1 'polypeptide(L)' 'MKYLLILFIWFIIFITSLKSMYFFIPATAQYALAESIGNYGDESVMDFILYFFTCFAIVISSFVLYLLLRFIRRR' A
#
# COMPACT_ATOMS: atom_id res chain seq x y z
N MET A 1 0.85 10.92 23.59
CA MET A 1 -0.38 11.29 22.85
C MET A 1 -0.11 11.79 21.42
N LYS A 2 0.74 12.81 21.19
CA LYS A 2 1.01 13.33 19.82
C LYS A 2 1.52 12.26 18.84
N TYR A 3 2.44 11.41 19.26
CA TYR A 3 2.97 10.31 18.43
C TYR A 3 1.92 9.25 18.10
N LEU A 4 1.00 8.95 19.03
CA LEU A 4 -0.10 8.02 18.79
C LEU A 4 -1.06 8.56 17.72
N LEU A 5 -1.33 9.87 17.75
CA LEU A 5 -2.17 10.53 16.75
C LEU A 5 -1.50 10.50 15.37
N ILE A 6 -0.20 10.76 15.28
CA ILE A 6 0.57 10.67 14.03
C ILE A 6 0.53 9.24 13.48
N LEU A 7 0.72 8.23 14.34
CA LEU A 7 0.66 6.83 13.95
C LEU A 7 -0.74 6.43 13.48
N PHE A 8 -1.78 6.94 14.13
CA PHE A 8 -3.17 6.70 13.72
C PHE A 8 -3.48 7.33 12.35
N ILE A 9 -3.04 8.58 12.10
CA ILE A 9 -3.19 9.23 10.79
C ILE A 9 -2.45 8.42 9.72
N TRP A 10 -1.20 8.01 10.00
CA TRP A 10 -0.42 7.19 9.08
C TRP A 10 -1.15 5.89 8.74
N PHE A 11 -1.74 5.24 9.75
CA PHE A 11 -2.48 4.00 9.58
C PHE A 11 -3.74 4.17 8.71
N ILE A 12 -4.48 5.27 8.88
CA ILE A 12 -5.62 5.59 8.00
C ILE A 12 -5.17 5.78 6.55
N ILE A 13 -4.07 6.52 6.34
CA ILE A 13 -3.51 6.75 5.00
C ILE A 13 -3.07 5.42 4.39
N PHE A 14 -2.44 4.55 5.17
CA PHE A 14 -2.02 3.21 4.75
C PHE A 14 -3.20 2.34 4.30
N ILE A 15 -4.24 2.20 5.14
CA ILE A 15 -5.45 1.43 4.78
C ILE A 15 -6.10 1.98 3.51
N THR A 16 -6.19 3.30 3.41
CA THR A 16 -6.78 3.96 2.24
C THR A 16 -5.94 3.69 0.98
N SER A 17 -4.62 3.77 1.09
CA SER A 17 -3.69 3.48 -0.02
C SER A 17 -3.81 2.04 -0.49
N LEU A 18 -3.83 1.08 0.44
CA LEU A 18 -4.05 -0.33 0.14
C LEU A 18 -5.39 -0.54 -0.58
N LYS A 19 -6.48 -0.01 -0.01
CA LYS A 19 -7.81 -0.15 -0.60
C LYS A 19 -7.89 0.43 -2.01
N SER A 20 -7.28 1.59 -2.22
CA SER A 20 -7.17 2.21 -3.55
C SER A 20 -6.38 1.32 -4.52
N MET A 21 -5.26 0.74 -4.11
CA MET A 21 -4.48 -0.17 -4.95
C MET A 21 -5.28 -1.39 -5.37
N TYR A 22 -5.98 -2.03 -4.43
CA TYR A 22 -6.85 -3.18 -4.74
C TYR A 22 -8.07 -2.81 -5.59
N PHE A 23 -8.53 -1.57 -5.50
CA PHE A 23 -9.58 -1.06 -6.38
C PHE A 23 -9.08 -0.87 -7.82
N PHE A 24 -7.88 -0.30 -8.00
CA PHE A 24 -7.30 -0.08 -9.33
C PHE A 24 -6.71 -1.34 -9.96
N ILE A 25 -6.16 -2.24 -9.14
CA ILE A 25 -5.54 -3.48 -9.55
C ILE A 25 -6.25 -4.61 -8.81
N PRO A 26 -7.44 -5.03 -9.32
CA PRO A 26 -8.23 -6.07 -8.67
C PRO A 26 -7.48 -7.40 -8.68
N ALA A 27 -7.86 -8.29 -7.76
CA ALA A 27 -7.23 -9.61 -7.64
C ALA A 27 -7.20 -10.38 -8.98
N THR A 28 -8.26 -10.27 -9.80
CA THR A 28 -8.31 -10.88 -11.13
C THR A 28 -7.20 -10.39 -12.07
N ALA A 29 -6.85 -9.10 -12.03
CA ALA A 29 -5.74 -8.55 -12.79
C ALA A 29 -4.38 -9.01 -12.25
N GLN A 30 -4.27 -9.18 -10.93
CA GLN A 30 -3.07 -9.72 -10.28
C GLN A 30 -2.84 -11.19 -10.70
N TYR A 31 -3.91 -11.99 -10.71
CA TYR A 31 -3.88 -13.39 -11.13
C TYR A 31 -3.56 -13.53 -12.62
N ALA A 32 -4.17 -12.72 -13.48
CA ALA A 32 -3.86 -12.71 -14.92
C ALA A 32 -2.39 -12.34 -15.18
N LEU A 33 -1.82 -11.44 -14.38
CA LEU A 33 -0.40 -11.10 -14.46
C LEU A 33 0.48 -12.27 -14.01
N ALA A 34 0.14 -12.96 -12.91
CA ALA A 34 0.84 -14.16 -12.47
C ALA A 34 0.78 -15.28 -13.53
N GLU A 35 -0.37 -15.46 -14.18
CA GLU A 35 -0.55 -16.40 -15.28
C GLU A 35 0.29 -16.05 -16.50
N SER A 36 0.38 -14.77 -16.86
CA SER A 36 1.20 -14.31 -18.00
C SER A 36 2.71 -14.56 -17.81
N ILE A 37 3.16 -14.69 -16.56
CA ILE A 37 4.56 -14.98 -16.20
C ILE A 37 4.79 -16.50 -16.07
N GLY A 38 3.73 -17.31 -16.23
CA GLY A 38 3.79 -18.78 -16.18
C GLY A 38 3.73 -19.37 -14.77
N ASN A 39 3.40 -18.56 -13.74
CA ASN A 39 3.42 -18.99 -12.34
C ASN A 39 2.02 -19.05 -11.71
N TYR A 40 0.99 -19.33 -12.52
CA TYR A 40 -0.38 -19.46 -12.01
C TYR A 40 -0.53 -20.66 -11.08
N GLY A 41 -1.03 -20.44 -9.87
CA GLY A 41 -1.24 -21.49 -8.85
C GLY A 41 -0.08 -21.69 -7.87
N ASP A 42 1.02 -20.93 -8.01
CA ASP A 42 2.07 -20.89 -6.99
C ASP A 42 1.70 -19.89 -5.89
N GLU A 43 1.44 -20.41 -4.68
CA GLU A 43 1.12 -19.59 -3.50
C GLU A 43 2.21 -18.55 -3.20
N SER A 44 3.48 -18.85 -3.52
CA SER A 44 4.60 -17.94 -3.29
C SER A 44 4.53 -16.68 -4.15
N VAL A 45 3.94 -16.76 -5.35
CA VAL A 45 3.76 -15.61 -6.24
C VAL A 45 2.60 -14.73 -5.77
N MET A 46 1.54 -15.34 -5.26
CA MET A 46 0.43 -14.60 -4.66
C MET A 46 0.90 -13.83 -3.41
N ASP A 47 1.69 -14.47 -2.55
CA ASP A 47 2.31 -13.83 -1.39
C ASP A 47 3.26 -12.71 -1.81
N PHE A 48 4.09 -12.93 -2.84
CA PHE A 48 4.96 -11.90 -3.39
C PHE A 48 4.19 -10.67 -3.84
N ILE A 49 3.10 -10.85 -4.59
CA ILE A 49 2.24 -9.75 -5.06
C ILE A 49 1.63 -9.00 -3.87
N LEU A 50 1.11 -9.73 -2.88
CA LEU A 50 0.57 -9.15 -1.64
C LEU A 50 1.61 -8.31 -0.89
N TYR A 51 2.82 -8.84 -0.72
CA TYR A 51 3.92 -8.13 -0.07
C TYR A 51 4.35 -6.90 -0.87
N PHE A 52 4.42 -7.00 -2.19
CA PHE A 52 4.79 -5.89 -3.06
C PHE A 52 3.80 -4.72 -2.90
N PHE A 53 2.48 -4.98 -2.99
CA PHE A 53 1.46 -3.96 -2.80
C PHE A 53 1.46 -3.37 -1.39
N THR A 54 1.69 -4.22 -0.37
CA THR A 54 1.78 -3.77 1.03
C THR A 54 2.98 -2.84 1.24
N CYS A 55 4.16 -3.22 0.73
CA CYS A 55 5.36 -2.39 0.76
C CYS A 55 5.15 -1.06 0.03
N PHE A 56 4.52 -1.09 -1.15
CA PHE A 56 4.23 0.12 -1.91
C PHE A 56 3.27 1.05 -1.15
N ALA A 57 2.24 0.49 -0.51
CA ALA A 57 1.32 1.26 0.34
C ALA A 57 2.02 1.88 1.56
N ILE A 58 2.97 1.17 2.18
CA ILE A 58 3.80 1.69 3.29
C ILE A 58 4.64 2.89 2.82
N VAL A 59 5.25 2.80 1.64
CA VAL A 59 6.06 3.88 1.07
C VAL A 59 5.20 5.11 0.80
N ILE A 60 4.05 4.93 0.15
CA ILE A 60 3.11 6.03 -0.16
C ILE A 60 2.58 6.66 1.13
N SER A 61 2.13 5.86 2.09
CA SER A 61 1.58 6.40 3.34
C SER A 61 2.61 7.20 4.13
N SER A 62 3.86 6.72 4.17
CA SER A 62 4.97 7.41 4.81
C SER A 62 5.33 8.71 4.09
N PHE A 63 5.33 8.70 2.76
CA PHE A 63 5.60 9.88 1.94
C PHE A 63 4.51 10.95 2.11
N VAL A 64 3.23 10.56 2.07
CA VAL A 64 2.10 11.47 2.29
C VAL A 64 2.14 12.06 3.70
N LEU A 65 2.38 11.23 4.72
CA LEU A 65 2.54 11.71 6.10
C LEU A 65 3.69 12.72 6.20
N TYR A 66 4.83 12.42 5.60
CA TYR A 66 5.97 13.35 5.57
C TYR A 66 5.61 14.69 4.94
N LEU A 67 4.91 14.68 3.80
CA LEU A 67 4.44 15.90 3.14
C LEU A 67 3.45 16.68 4.01
N LEU A 68 2.50 16.01 4.66
CA LEU A 68 1.55 16.64 5.59
C LEU A 68 2.26 17.32 6.76
N LEU A 69 3.19 16.62 7.40
CA LEU A 69 3.97 17.18 8.52
C LEU A 69 4.84 18.37 8.07
N ARG A 70 5.44 18.28 6.87
CA ARG A 70 6.22 19.38 6.29
C ARG A 70 5.35 20.59 5.96
N PHE A 71 4.14 20.38 5.46
CA PHE A 71 3.19 21.44 5.15
C PHE A 71 2.73 22.15 6.42
N ILE A 72 2.36 21.40 7.47
CA ILE A 72 1.96 21.95 8.77
C ILE A 72 3.10 22.77 9.39
N ARG A 73 4.35 22.32 9.29
CA ARG A 73 5.51 23.04 9.85
C ARG A 73 5.86 24.32 9.10
N ARG A 74 5.46 24.45 7.83
CA ARG A 74 5.71 25.65 7.01
C ARG A 74 4.60 26.70 7.09
N ARG A 75 3.47 26.38 7.71
CA ARG A 75 2.42 27.32 8.10
C ARG A 75 2.70 27.84 9.50
#